data_AF-A0A6F8ZUK4-F1
#
_entry.id   AF-A0A6F8ZUK4-F1
#
_cell.length_a   1.000
_cell.length_b   1.000
_cell.length_c   1.000
_cell.angle_alpha   90.00
_cell.angle_beta   90.00
_cell.angle_gamma   90.00
#
_symmetry.space_group_name_H-M   'P 1'
#
loop_
_entity.id
_entity.type
_entity.pdbx_description
1 polymer ?
#
loop_
_entity_poly.entity_id
_entity_poly.type
_entity_poly.pdbx_seq_one_letter_code
_entity_poly.pdbx_strand_id
1 'polypeptide(L)'
;MYQSTHPKGGVCISQSVKIPREPKPGEFGKVIRRLRENPNARVVIIFANEDDIRRLLQAAKKANQTGHFIWVGSDSWGSKISPVLHQEEMAEGAVTILPKRQSIRGFDRYFISRTLENNRRNIWFAEFWENNFACKLSRHALKKGSGLKKCTNQERIGKDSNYEQEGKVQFVIDAVYSMAHALHNMHRELCPGKVGLCSRMDPINGTLLLKHIRMLNFA
;
A
#
# COMPACT_ATOMS: atom_id res chain seq x y z
N MET A 1 13.32 9.80 -11.97
CA MET A 1 14.27 9.22 -10.99
C MET A 1 15.21 8.20 -11.65
N TYR A 2 14.73 7.18 -12.37
CA TYR A 2 15.63 6.22 -13.06
C TYR A 2 16.37 6.77 -14.30
N GLN A 3 15.80 7.77 -15.00
CA GLN A 3 16.46 8.36 -16.17
C GLN A 3 17.72 9.18 -15.83
N SER A 4 17.85 9.68 -14.60
CA SER A 4 18.93 10.59 -14.21
C SER A 4 20.23 9.90 -13.76
N THR A 5 20.25 8.56 -13.64
CA THR A 5 21.42 7.78 -13.21
C THR A 5 22.34 7.31 -14.35
N HIS A 6 22.18 7.85 -15.57
CA HIS A 6 22.84 7.34 -16.79
C HIS A 6 24.11 8.11 -17.20
N PRO A 7 25.24 7.90 -16.49
CA PRO A 7 26.52 7.88 -17.23
C PRO A 7 27.45 6.70 -16.92
N LYS A 8 27.07 5.69 -16.11
CA LYS A 8 28.04 4.67 -15.63
C LYS A 8 27.67 3.19 -15.74
N GLY A 9 26.42 2.84 -16.05
CA GLY A 9 26.03 1.44 -16.28
C GLY A 9 25.68 1.25 -17.75
N GLY A 10 26.33 0.34 -18.47
CA GLY A 10 26.13 0.06 -19.89
C GLY A 10 24.75 -0.55 -20.23
N VAL A 11 23.67 0.07 -19.77
CA VAL A 11 22.28 -0.34 -19.95
C VAL A 11 21.58 0.70 -20.83
N CYS A 12 21.00 0.25 -21.94
CA CYS A 12 20.24 1.11 -22.86
C CYS A 12 18.75 1.06 -22.54
N ILE A 13 18.09 2.21 -22.54
CA ILE A 13 16.63 2.30 -22.44
C ILE A 13 16.06 2.31 -23.86
N SER A 14 15.32 1.25 -24.23
CA SER A 14 14.65 1.22 -25.54
C SER A 14 13.58 2.30 -25.66
N GLN A 15 12.79 2.50 -24.61
CA GLN A 15 11.70 3.48 -24.60
C GLN A 15 11.22 3.77 -23.18
N SER A 16 10.64 4.95 -23.01
CA SER A 16 9.97 5.34 -21.77
C SER A 16 8.52 5.72 -22.08
N VAL A 17 7.60 5.05 -21.40
CA VAL A 17 6.15 5.24 -21.59
C VAL A 17 5.56 5.72 -20.27
N LYS A 18 4.71 6.74 -20.34
CA LYS A 18 4.02 7.30 -19.17
C LYS A 18 2.56 6.84 -19.16
N ILE A 19 2.08 6.41 -18.00
CA ILE A 19 0.67 6.14 -17.76
C ILE A 19 0.04 7.43 -17.22
N PRO A 20 -1.01 7.98 -17.85
CA PRO A 20 -1.71 9.16 -17.33
C PRO A 20 -2.29 8.90 -15.93
N ARG A 21 -2.45 9.95 -15.11
CA ARG A 21 -3.03 9.81 -13.77
C ARG A 21 -4.46 9.25 -13.78
N GLU A 22 -5.22 9.56 -14.83
CA GLU A 22 -6.56 9.05 -15.09
C GLU A 22 -6.58 8.40 -16.48
N PRO A 23 -6.19 7.12 -16.61
CA PRO A 23 -6.12 6.45 -17.89
C PRO A 23 -7.52 6.26 -18.48
N LYS A 24 -7.72 6.73 -19.71
CA LYS A 24 -8.93 6.46 -20.49
C LYS A 24 -8.98 4.98 -20.92
N PRO A 25 -10.18 4.45 -21.25
CA PRO A 25 -10.29 3.12 -21.85
C PRO A 25 -9.35 2.98 -23.06
N GLY A 26 -8.59 1.89 -23.12
CA GLY A 26 -7.65 1.60 -24.21
C GLY A 26 -6.23 2.15 -24.02
N GLU A 27 -5.96 3.03 -23.05
CA GLU A 27 -4.61 3.57 -22.82
C GLU A 27 -3.57 2.48 -22.54
N PHE A 28 -3.89 1.50 -21.69
CA PHE A 28 -2.99 0.36 -21.44
C PHE A 28 -2.72 -0.48 -22.69
N GLY A 29 -3.68 -0.60 -23.60
CA GLY A 29 -3.48 -1.26 -24.90
C GLY A 29 -2.46 -0.51 -25.77
N LYS A 30 -2.49 0.83 -25.74
CA LYS A 30 -1.48 1.66 -26.43
C LYS A 30 -0.10 1.47 -25.80
N VAL A 31 0.00 1.37 -24.47
CA VAL A 31 1.26 1.09 -23.77
C VAL A 31 1.83 -0.25 -24.24
N ILE A 32 1.04 -1.33 -24.24
CA ILE A 32 1.50 -2.65 -24.70
C ILE A 32 1.92 -2.61 -26.18
N ARG A 33 1.14 -1.97 -27.04
CA ARG A 33 1.50 -1.81 -28.46
C ARG A 33 2.85 -1.13 -28.62
N ARG A 34 3.10 -0.07 -27.84
CA ARG A 34 4.35 0.67 -27.85
C ARG A 34 5.52 -0.18 -27.33
N LEU A 35 5.33 -0.91 -26.23
CA LEU A 35 6.32 -1.87 -25.73
C LEU A 35 6.75 -2.92 -26.77
N ARG A 36 5.80 -3.36 -27.61
CA ARG A 36 6.03 -4.35 -28.68
C ARG A 36 6.77 -3.81 -29.91
N GLU A 37 6.95 -2.49 -30.04
CA GLU A 37 7.66 -1.90 -31.20
C GLU A 37 9.13 -2.37 -31.26
N ASN A 38 9.71 -2.76 -30.13
CA ASN A 38 11.04 -3.36 -30.07
C ASN A 38 10.99 -4.76 -29.45
N PRO A 39 10.90 -5.84 -30.26
CA PRO A 39 10.78 -7.21 -29.74
C PRO A 39 12.03 -7.71 -29.00
N ASN A 40 13.18 -7.06 -29.20
CA ASN A 40 14.42 -7.40 -28.49
C ASN A 40 14.41 -6.87 -27.04
N ALA A 41 13.59 -5.86 -26.74
CA ALA A 41 13.46 -5.27 -25.41
C ALA A 41 12.43 -6.04 -24.56
N ARG A 42 12.85 -7.16 -23.97
CA ARG A 42 11.97 -8.03 -23.18
C ARG A 42 11.76 -7.59 -21.73
N VAL A 43 12.71 -6.85 -21.15
CA VAL A 43 12.63 -6.40 -19.75
C VAL A 43 11.86 -5.08 -19.67
N VAL A 44 10.83 -5.02 -18.83
CA VAL A 44 10.03 -3.81 -18.61
C VAL A 44 10.09 -3.41 -17.13
N ILE A 45 10.70 -2.26 -16.87
CA ILE A 45 10.76 -1.68 -15.52
C ILE A 45 9.49 -0.85 -15.28
N ILE A 46 8.69 -1.22 -14.29
CA ILE A 46 7.40 -0.59 -13.99
C ILE A 46 7.46 0.15 -12.66
N PHE A 47 7.18 1.45 -12.73
CA PHE A 47 6.88 2.31 -11.59
C PHE A 47 5.44 2.81 -11.70
N ALA A 48 4.52 2.04 -11.13
CA ALA A 48 3.10 2.33 -11.16
C ALA A 48 2.40 1.85 -9.89
N ASN A 49 1.20 2.34 -9.64
CA ASN A 49 0.37 1.85 -8.54
C ASN A 49 -0.20 0.46 -8.87
N GLU A 50 -0.80 -0.17 -7.86
CA GLU A 50 -1.35 -1.52 -7.94
C GLU A 50 -2.46 -1.68 -8.99
N ASP A 51 -3.36 -0.70 -9.13
CA ASP A 51 -4.46 -0.75 -10.10
C ASP A 51 -3.95 -0.65 -11.55
N ASP A 52 -2.99 0.25 -11.79
CA ASP A 52 -2.40 0.44 -13.12
C ASP A 52 -1.61 -0.81 -13.54
N ILE A 53 -0.90 -1.45 -12.61
CA ILE A 53 -0.20 -2.71 -12.86
C ILE A 53 -1.20 -3.80 -13.22
N ARG A 54 -2.28 -3.95 -12.44
CA ARG A 54 -3.33 -4.93 -12.73
C ARG A 54 -3.88 -4.76 -14.15
N ARG A 55 -4.20 -3.51 -14.54
CA ARG A 55 -4.73 -3.18 -15.86
C ARG A 55 -3.71 -3.37 -16.98
N LEU A 56 -2.43 -3.09 -16.72
CA LEU A 56 -1.34 -3.30 -17.67
C LEU A 56 -1.12 -4.79 -17.96
N LEU A 57 -1.06 -5.63 -16.92
CA LEU A 57 -0.96 -7.09 -17.05
C LEU A 57 -2.18 -7.65 -17.81
N GLN A 58 -3.37 -7.14 -17.50
CA GLN A 58 -4.59 -7.52 -18.23
C GLN A 58 -4.52 -7.13 -19.72
N ALA A 59 -3.98 -5.96 -20.05
CA ALA A 59 -3.78 -5.53 -21.43
C ALA A 59 -2.74 -6.40 -22.15
N ALA A 60 -1.66 -6.80 -21.47
CA ALA A 60 -0.66 -7.72 -22.00
C ALA A 60 -1.26 -9.09 -22.30
N LYS A 61 -2.08 -9.63 -21.38
CA LYS A 61 -2.85 -10.86 -21.55
C LYS A 61 -3.75 -10.80 -22.78
N LYS A 62 -4.53 -9.73 -22.93
CA LYS A 62 -5.42 -9.51 -24.09
C LYS A 62 -4.66 -9.39 -25.41
N ALA A 63 -3.40 -8.95 -25.37
CA ALA A 63 -2.52 -8.85 -26.54
C ALA A 63 -1.69 -10.12 -26.78
N ASN A 64 -1.99 -11.24 -26.11
CA ASN A 64 -1.28 -12.51 -26.22
C ASN A 64 0.24 -12.38 -25.99
N GLN A 65 0.63 -11.61 -24.97
CA GLN A 65 2.04 -11.38 -24.61
C GLN A 65 2.51 -12.19 -23.38
N THR A 66 1.80 -13.27 -23.05
CA THR A 66 2.19 -14.20 -21.97
C THR A 66 3.63 -14.69 -22.17
N GLY A 67 4.47 -14.60 -21.14
CA GLY A 67 5.87 -15.05 -21.17
C GLY A 67 6.83 -14.22 -22.06
N HIS A 68 6.33 -13.21 -22.78
CA HIS A 68 7.20 -12.38 -23.61
C HIS A 68 8.01 -11.38 -22.78
N PHE A 69 7.32 -10.62 -21.92
CA PHE A 69 7.91 -9.59 -21.06
C PHE A 69 8.36 -10.16 -19.72
N ILE A 70 9.49 -9.64 -19.22
CA ILE A 70 9.96 -9.86 -17.85
C ILE A 70 9.76 -8.56 -17.09
N TRP A 71 8.90 -8.59 -16.07
CA TRP A 71 8.52 -7.41 -15.30
C TRP A 71 9.48 -7.16 -14.14
N VAL A 72 10.01 -5.93 -14.07
CA VAL A 72 10.80 -5.46 -12.93
C VAL A 72 10.00 -4.38 -12.21
N GLY A 73 9.49 -4.70 -11.04
CA GLY A 73 8.55 -3.88 -10.29
C GLY A 73 9.15 -3.11 -9.13
N SER A 74 8.60 -1.93 -8.84
CA SER A 74 8.79 -1.24 -7.56
C SER A 74 8.09 -1.95 -6.38
N ASP A 75 8.25 -1.39 -5.18
CA ASP A 75 7.64 -1.85 -3.92
C ASP A 75 6.11 -1.72 -3.87
N SER A 76 5.50 -1.20 -4.93
CA SER A 76 4.07 -0.96 -5.02
C SER A 76 3.21 -2.23 -5.08
N TRP A 77 3.77 -3.35 -5.57
CA TRP A 77 2.98 -4.57 -5.85
C TRP A 77 3.67 -5.89 -5.50
N GLY A 78 4.98 -5.88 -5.21
CA GLY A 78 5.78 -7.10 -5.02
C GLY A 78 5.35 -8.02 -3.87
N SER A 79 4.67 -7.49 -2.85
CA SER A 79 4.12 -8.28 -1.75
C SER A 79 2.59 -8.30 -1.73
N LYS A 80 1.93 -8.11 -2.88
CA LYS A 80 0.48 -8.00 -2.97
C LYS A 80 -0.07 -8.95 -4.02
N ILE A 81 -1.11 -9.69 -3.65
CA ILE A 81 -1.78 -10.62 -4.56
C ILE A 81 -2.75 -9.92 -5.54
N SER A 82 -3.39 -8.83 -5.10
CA SER A 82 -4.44 -8.13 -5.87
C SER A 82 -4.03 -7.69 -7.29
N PRO A 83 -2.80 -7.17 -7.55
CA PRO A 83 -2.34 -6.86 -8.90
C PRO A 83 -2.29 -8.07 -9.86
N VAL A 84 -2.07 -9.28 -9.34
CA VAL A 84 -1.84 -10.49 -10.16
C VAL A 84 -3.01 -11.47 -10.13
N LEU A 85 -3.96 -11.32 -9.20
CA LEU A 85 -5.07 -12.24 -9.02
C LEU A 85 -5.88 -12.46 -10.33
N HIS A 86 -6.01 -13.71 -10.76
CA HIS A 86 -6.63 -14.18 -12.02
C HIS A 86 -5.85 -13.89 -13.31
N GLN A 87 -4.58 -13.51 -13.18
CA GLN A 87 -3.65 -13.25 -14.27
C GLN A 87 -2.20 -13.56 -13.83
N GLU A 88 -2.05 -14.56 -12.98
CA GLU A 88 -0.80 -14.95 -12.34
C GLU A 88 0.27 -15.32 -13.38
N GLU A 89 -0.13 -15.94 -14.49
CA GLU A 89 0.76 -16.32 -15.60
C GLU A 89 1.39 -15.11 -16.31
N MET A 90 0.80 -13.92 -16.17
CA MET A 90 1.40 -12.69 -16.71
C MET A 90 2.54 -12.18 -15.85
N ALA A 91 2.57 -12.53 -14.57
CA ALA A 91 3.57 -12.06 -13.62
C ALA A 91 4.64 -13.12 -13.30
N GLU A 92 4.59 -14.28 -13.95
CA GLU A 92 5.58 -15.34 -13.77
C GLU A 92 6.99 -14.83 -14.13
N GLY A 93 7.96 -15.08 -13.23
CA GLY A 93 9.33 -14.59 -13.37
C GLY A 93 9.54 -13.10 -13.09
N ALA A 94 8.50 -12.38 -12.64
CA ALA A 94 8.65 -10.98 -12.26
C ALA A 94 9.58 -10.82 -11.05
N VAL A 95 10.41 -9.78 -11.09
CA VAL A 95 11.31 -9.39 -10.00
C VAL A 95 10.79 -8.09 -9.40
N THR A 96 10.65 -8.04 -8.08
CA THR A 96 10.22 -6.82 -7.39
C THR A 96 11.16 -6.48 -6.25
N ILE A 97 11.18 -5.20 -5.89
CA ILE A 97 11.95 -4.70 -4.75
C ILE A 97 11.01 -4.40 -3.60
N LEU A 98 11.43 -4.72 -2.38
CA LEU A 98 10.69 -4.36 -1.16
C LEU A 98 11.67 -3.78 -0.15
N PRO A 99 11.33 -2.66 0.52
CA PRO A 99 12.06 -2.23 1.68
C PRO A 99 12.09 -3.33 2.73
N LYS A 100 13.22 -3.48 3.42
CA LYS A 100 13.32 -4.39 4.56
C LYS A 100 12.31 -3.94 5.63
N ARG A 101 11.51 -4.89 6.09
CA ARG A 101 10.40 -4.67 7.03
C ARG A 101 10.33 -5.81 8.04
N GLN A 102 9.71 -5.53 9.18
CA GLN A 102 9.41 -6.51 10.22
C GLN A 102 7.92 -6.49 10.54
N SER A 103 7.34 -7.68 10.71
CA SER A 103 5.95 -7.79 11.18
C SER A 103 5.84 -7.36 12.65
N ILE A 104 4.90 -6.47 12.93
CA ILE A 104 4.68 -5.94 14.28
C ILE A 104 3.61 -6.77 14.98
N ARG A 105 4.05 -7.74 15.80
CA ARG A 105 3.15 -8.67 16.53
C ARG A 105 2.11 -7.96 17.41
N GLY A 106 2.45 -6.78 17.94
CA GLY A 106 1.52 -5.95 18.70
C GLY A 106 0.33 -5.49 17.85
N PHE A 107 0.61 -5.08 16.61
CA PHE A 107 -0.41 -4.68 15.65
C PHE A 107 -1.28 -5.87 15.23
N ASP A 108 -0.69 -7.04 14.97
CA ASP A 108 -1.44 -8.25 14.62
C ASP A 108 -2.47 -8.60 15.69
N ARG A 109 -2.03 -8.67 16.96
CA ARG A 109 -2.92 -8.94 18.10
C ARG A 109 -4.02 -7.89 18.23
N TYR A 110 -3.67 -6.61 18.05
CA TYR A 110 -4.64 -5.53 18.10
C TYR A 110 -5.69 -5.66 16.98
N PHE A 111 -5.26 -5.84 15.74
CA PHE A 111 -6.12 -5.86 14.56
C PHE A 111 -7.02 -7.09 14.54
N ILE A 112 -6.46 -8.28 14.80
CA ILE A 112 -7.20 -9.56 14.82
C ILE A 112 -8.27 -9.57 15.92
N SER A 113 -8.03 -8.89 17.05
CA SER A 113 -8.99 -8.79 18.15
C SER A 113 -10.13 -7.78 17.92
N ARG A 114 -10.13 -7.04 16.79
CA ARG A 114 -11.19 -6.07 16.51
C ARG A 114 -12.49 -6.79 16.11
N THR A 115 -13.59 -6.31 16.66
CA THR A 115 -14.96 -6.72 16.34
C THR A 115 -15.82 -5.49 16.11
N LEU A 116 -17.00 -5.65 15.51
CA LEU A 116 -17.94 -4.54 15.33
C LEU A 116 -18.38 -3.91 16.66
N GLU A 117 -18.36 -4.67 17.75
CA GLU A 117 -18.70 -4.21 19.09
C GLU A 117 -17.62 -3.29 19.68
N ASN A 118 -16.35 -3.68 19.54
CA ASN A 118 -15.23 -3.03 20.23
C ASN A 118 -14.49 -1.97 19.38
N ASN A 119 -14.92 -1.74 18.14
CA ASN A 119 -14.28 -0.80 17.22
C ASN A 119 -15.28 0.19 16.61
N ARG A 120 -15.89 1.04 17.45
CA ARG A 120 -16.82 2.09 17.01
C ARG A 120 -16.13 3.38 16.55
N ARG A 121 -14.83 3.53 16.82
CA ARG A 121 -14.05 4.73 16.46
C ARG A 121 -13.81 4.84 14.95
N ASN A 122 -13.66 3.70 14.26
CA ASN A 122 -13.40 3.68 12.84
C ASN A 122 -14.73 3.55 12.07
N ILE A 123 -15.14 4.65 11.42
CA ILE A 123 -16.41 4.74 10.68
C ILE A 123 -16.47 3.80 9.47
N TRP A 124 -15.33 3.40 8.92
CA TRP A 124 -15.25 2.47 7.77
C TRP A 124 -15.19 1.00 8.20
N PHE A 125 -15.16 0.71 9.50
CA PHE A 125 -14.99 -0.66 9.98
C PHE A 125 -16.18 -1.56 9.64
N ALA A 126 -17.39 -0.99 9.58
CA ALA A 126 -18.59 -1.72 9.16
C ALA A 126 -18.51 -2.16 7.69
N GLU A 127 -18.08 -1.26 6.81
CA GLU A 127 -17.89 -1.54 5.38
C GLU A 127 -16.78 -2.58 5.16
N PHE A 128 -15.65 -2.41 5.85
CA PHE A 128 -14.58 -3.40 5.86
C PHE A 128 -15.10 -4.79 6.29
N TRP A 129 -15.90 -4.86 7.35
CA TRP A 129 -16.42 -6.13 7.86
C TRP A 129 -17.31 -6.84 6.83
N GLU A 130 -18.23 -6.11 6.20
CA GLU A 130 -19.08 -6.65 5.14
C GLU A 130 -18.26 -7.21 3.97
N ASN A 131 -17.25 -6.46 3.52
CA ASN A 131 -16.39 -6.87 2.41
C ASN A 131 -15.51 -8.09 2.78
N ASN A 132 -14.87 -8.04 3.95
CA ASN A 132 -13.91 -9.04 4.40
C ASN A 132 -14.54 -10.41 4.67
N PHE A 133 -15.79 -10.45 5.14
CA PHE A 133 -16.52 -11.70 5.39
C PHE A 133 -17.60 -12.02 4.35
N ALA A 134 -17.65 -11.24 3.26
CA ALA A 134 -18.66 -11.35 2.20
C ALA A 134 -20.09 -11.45 2.75
N CYS A 135 -20.43 -10.59 3.71
CA CYS A 135 -21.71 -10.59 4.42
C CYS A 135 -22.33 -9.18 4.47
N LYS A 136 -23.61 -9.09 4.86
CA LYS A 136 -24.32 -7.82 5.05
C LYS A 136 -24.82 -7.62 6.48
N LEU A 137 -24.60 -6.42 7.00
CA LEU A 137 -25.05 -5.97 8.32
C LEU A 137 -26.49 -5.45 8.26
N SER A 138 -26.83 -4.70 7.21
CA SER A 138 -28.17 -4.14 7.03
C SER A 138 -29.18 -5.17 6.49
N ARG A 139 -30.29 -5.36 7.22
CA ARG A 139 -31.41 -6.20 6.77
C ARG A 139 -32.06 -5.69 5.48
N HIS A 140 -32.04 -4.39 5.22
CA HIS A 140 -32.60 -3.82 3.99
C HIS A 140 -31.77 -4.18 2.74
N ALA A 141 -30.48 -4.49 2.92
CA ALA A 141 -29.62 -4.98 1.85
C ALA A 141 -29.83 -6.48 1.55
N LEU A 142 -30.40 -7.23 2.49
CA LEU A 142 -30.72 -8.66 2.36
C LEU A 142 -32.08 -8.85 1.68
N LYS A 143 -32.14 -8.66 0.35
CA LYS A 143 -33.32 -9.05 -0.43
C LYS A 143 -33.46 -10.58 -0.45
N LYS A 144 -34.69 -11.08 -0.28
CA LYS A 144 -35.01 -12.51 -0.33
C LYS A 144 -34.58 -13.07 -1.70
N GLY A 145 -33.73 -14.09 -1.72
CA GLY A 145 -33.20 -14.69 -2.97
C GLY A 145 -31.89 -14.08 -3.50
N SER A 146 -31.28 -13.11 -2.82
CA SER A 146 -30.02 -12.48 -3.26
C SER A 146 -28.75 -13.34 -3.06
N GLY A 147 -28.85 -14.47 -2.34
CA GLY A 147 -27.69 -15.30 -1.99
C GLY A 147 -26.73 -14.66 -0.97
N LEU A 148 -27.00 -13.44 -0.51
CA LEU A 148 -26.15 -12.71 0.43
C LEU A 148 -26.34 -13.23 1.86
N LYS A 149 -25.23 -13.51 2.55
CA LYS A 149 -25.22 -13.94 3.96
C LYS A 149 -25.37 -12.73 4.88
N LYS A 150 -26.15 -12.87 5.96
CA LYS A 150 -26.18 -11.88 7.04
C LYS A 150 -24.96 -12.05 7.95
N CYS A 151 -24.27 -10.97 8.31
CA CYS A 151 -23.19 -11.02 9.29
C CYS A 151 -23.76 -11.41 10.67
N THR A 152 -23.08 -12.31 11.38
CA THR A 152 -23.52 -12.83 12.69
C THR A 152 -22.81 -12.15 13.86
N ASN A 153 -21.78 -11.34 13.59
CA ASN A 153 -20.87 -10.73 14.56
C ASN A 153 -20.03 -11.77 15.34
N GLN A 154 -20.10 -13.04 14.95
CA GLN A 154 -19.25 -14.12 15.46
C GLN A 154 -18.01 -14.31 14.60
N GLU A 155 -17.94 -13.67 13.43
CA GLU A 155 -16.78 -13.74 12.55
C GLU A 155 -15.53 -13.16 13.24
N ARG A 156 -14.37 -13.74 12.93
CA ARG A 156 -13.07 -13.34 13.48
C ARG A 156 -12.05 -13.18 12.38
N ILE A 157 -11.35 -12.04 12.39
CA ILE A 157 -10.28 -11.73 11.44
C ILE A 157 -9.15 -12.75 11.62
N GLY A 158 -8.58 -13.28 10.54
CA GLY A 158 -7.53 -14.30 10.59
C GLY A 158 -8.00 -15.72 10.91
N LYS A 159 -9.27 -15.91 11.32
CA LYS A 159 -9.89 -17.23 11.48
C LYS A 159 -10.92 -17.51 10.39
N ASP A 160 -11.87 -16.61 10.21
CA ASP A 160 -12.96 -16.73 9.24
C ASP A 160 -12.70 -15.88 7.97
N SER A 161 -11.54 -15.21 7.92
CA SER A 161 -11.06 -14.44 6.77
C SER A 161 -9.53 -14.49 6.74
N ASN A 162 -8.95 -14.38 5.55
CA ASN A 162 -7.50 -14.32 5.39
C ASN A 162 -6.97 -13.01 5.98
N TYR A 163 -5.90 -13.10 6.77
CA TYR A 163 -5.20 -11.95 7.31
C TYR A 163 -3.72 -12.06 7.01
N GLU A 164 -3.19 -11.03 6.35
CA GLU A 164 -1.77 -10.80 6.18
C GLU A 164 -1.49 -9.33 6.55
N GLN A 165 -0.50 -9.11 7.40
CA GLN A 165 -0.14 -7.74 7.79
C GLN A 165 0.41 -6.99 6.58
N GLU A 166 -0.17 -5.82 6.28
CA GLU A 166 0.37 -4.94 5.25
C GLU A 166 1.80 -4.50 5.64
N GLY A 167 2.75 -4.66 4.74
CA GLY A 167 4.15 -4.57 5.14
C GLY A 167 4.74 -3.17 5.29
N LYS A 168 3.94 -2.12 5.11
CA LYS A 168 4.29 -0.74 5.43
C LYS A 168 3.78 -0.33 6.81
N VAL A 169 3.08 -1.22 7.54
CA VAL A 169 2.62 -0.98 8.92
C VAL A 169 3.75 -0.52 9.84
N GLN A 170 4.94 -1.15 9.76
CA GLN A 170 6.10 -0.73 10.54
C GLN A 170 6.43 0.76 10.29
N PHE A 171 6.56 1.18 9.03
CA PHE A 171 6.91 2.55 8.69
C PHE A 171 5.87 3.57 9.18
N VAL A 172 4.59 3.21 9.19
CA VAL A 172 3.52 4.05 9.74
C VAL A 172 3.67 4.19 11.26
N ILE A 173 3.97 3.09 11.96
CA ILE A 173 4.23 3.10 13.40
C ILE A 173 5.46 3.96 13.69
N ASP A 174 6.57 3.73 13.00
CA ASP A 174 7.83 4.47 13.16
C ASP A 174 7.63 5.98 12.91
N ALA A 175 6.78 6.37 11.96
CA ALA A 175 6.44 7.77 11.71
C ALA A 175 5.68 8.41 12.89
N VAL A 176 4.73 7.68 13.50
CA VAL A 176 4.01 8.15 14.69
C VAL A 176 4.95 8.27 15.89
N TYR A 177 5.81 7.28 16.12
CA TYR A 177 6.83 7.32 17.16
C TYR A 177 7.82 8.46 16.94
N SER A 178 8.23 8.71 15.70
CA SER A 178 9.10 9.85 15.36
C SER A 178 8.48 11.17 15.83
N MET A 179 7.19 11.40 15.54
CA MET A 179 6.50 12.60 15.99
C MET A 179 6.38 12.66 17.52
N ALA A 180 6.05 11.54 18.17
CA ALA A 180 5.95 11.47 19.62
C ALA A 180 7.29 11.78 20.31
N HIS A 181 8.39 11.21 19.83
CA HIS A 181 9.74 11.48 20.32
C HIS A 181 10.17 12.93 20.07
N ALA A 182 9.81 13.52 18.91
CA ALA A 182 10.12 14.93 18.64
C ALA A 182 9.41 15.86 19.62
N LEU A 183 8.12 15.64 19.84
CA LEU A 183 7.32 16.39 20.80
C LEU A 183 7.83 16.20 22.23
N HIS A 184 8.22 14.99 22.60
CA HIS A 184 8.81 14.70 23.89
C HIS A 184 10.14 15.44 24.11
N ASN A 185 11.04 15.43 23.12
CA ASN A 185 12.32 16.15 23.19
C ASN A 185 12.11 17.67 23.28
N MET A 186 11.20 18.21 22.47
CA MET A 186 10.79 19.61 22.52
C MET A 186 10.21 19.98 23.88
N HIS A 187 9.37 19.12 24.46
CA HIS A 187 8.78 19.31 25.78
C HIS A 187 9.82 19.31 26.89
N ARG A 188 10.78 18.38 26.86
CA ARG A 188 11.87 18.34 27.84
C ARG A 188 12.72 19.61 27.83
N GLU A 189 12.91 20.23 26.67
CA GLU A 189 13.66 21.48 26.52
C GLU A 189 12.86 22.72 26.95
N LEU A 190 11.59 22.80 26.54
CA LEU A 190 10.78 24.00 26.74
C LEU A 190 10.04 24.03 28.08
N CYS A 191 9.66 22.86 28.60
CA CYS A 191 8.83 22.67 29.78
C CYS A 191 9.48 21.72 30.81
N PRO A 192 10.74 21.97 31.25
CA PRO A 192 11.45 21.05 32.13
C PRO A 192 10.70 20.84 33.47
N GLY A 193 10.56 19.58 33.88
CA GLY A 193 9.93 19.20 35.15
C GLY A 193 8.41 19.41 35.22
N LYS A 194 7.75 19.85 34.14
CA LYS A 194 6.29 20.03 34.11
C LYS A 194 5.59 18.82 33.51
N VAL A 195 4.47 18.43 34.09
CA VAL A 195 3.54 17.48 33.47
C VAL A 195 2.59 18.26 32.55
N GLY A 196 2.39 17.77 31.32
CA GLY A 196 1.55 18.44 30.31
C GLY A 196 2.23 19.61 29.63
N LEU A 197 1.49 20.32 28.78
CA LEU A 197 2.01 21.46 28.00
C LEU A 197 2.20 22.70 28.90
N CYS A 198 3.26 23.46 28.63
CA CYS A 198 3.46 24.78 29.20
C CYS A 198 3.24 25.88 28.15
N SER A 199 3.15 27.14 28.58
CA SER A 199 2.91 28.29 27.70
C SER A 199 3.92 28.45 26.55
N ARG A 200 5.13 27.88 26.67
CA ARG A 200 6.14 27.88 25.59
C ARG A 200 5.83 26.89 24.46
N MET A 201 4.88 26.00 24.66
CA MET A 201 4.40 25.03 23.66
C MET A 201 2.92 25.23 23.31
N ASP A 202 2.31 26.33 23.73
CA ASP A 202 0.91 26.65 23.46
C ASP A 202 0.77 28.04 22.82
N PRO A 203 0.65 28.15 21.48
CA PRO A 203 0.64 27.05 20.50
C PRO A 203 2.04 26.49 20.20
N ILE A 204 2.10 25.29 19.63
CA ILE A 204 3.36 24.65 19.22
C ILE A 204 3.95 25.39 18.01
N ASN A 205 5.22 25.82 18.13
CA ASN A 205 5.95 26.39 17.00
C ASN A 205 6.44 25.30 16.02
N GLY A 206 5.85 25.26 14.82
CA GLY A 206 6.15 24.25 13.80
C GLY A 206 7.60 24.26 13.28
N THR A 207 8.25 25.43 13.19
CA THR A 207 9.65 25.52 12.76
C THR A 207 10.58 24.95 13.82
N LEU A 208 10.27 25.14 15.10
CA LEU A 208 11.02 24.55 16.20
C LEU A 208 10.79 23.04 16.26
N LEU A 209 9.54 22.58 16.13
CA LEU A 209 9.23 21.15 16.05
C LEU A 209 9.97 20.46 14.91
N LEU A 210 10.06 21.09 13.72
CA LEU A 210 10.81 20.55 12.59
C LEU A 210 12.30 20.36 12.91
N LYS A 211 12.91 21.25 13.71
CA LYS A 211 14.30 21.05 14.18
C LYS A 211 14.41 19.80 15.03
N HIS A 212 13.48 19.58 15.96
CA HIS A 212 13.47 18.37 16.78
C HIS A 212 13.26 17.11 15.95
N ILE A 213 12.35 17.11 14.98
CA ILE A 213 12.14 15.98 14.05
C ILE A 213 13.42 15.63 13.29
N ARG A 214 14.17 16.63 12.79
CA ARG A 214 15.40 16.41 12.01
C ARG A 214 16.58 15.88 12.82
N MET A 215 16.59 16.11 14.13
CA MET A 215 17.66 15.68 15.04
C MET A 215 17.31 14.39 15.80
N LEU A 216 16.21 13.72 15.42
CA LEU A 216 15.78 12.50 16.09
C LEU A 216 16.77 11.37 15.90
N ASN A 217 17.05 10.69 17.01
CA ASN A 217 17.65 9.37 17.03
C ASN A 217 16.94 8.57 18.11
N PHE A 218 16.19 7.55 17.70
CA PHE A 218 15.53 6.61 18.60
C PHE A 218 15.55 5.22 17.93
N ALA A 219 15.54 4.19 18.77
CA ALA A 219 15.57 2.79 18.34
C ALA A 219 14.16 2.24 18.12
#